data_AF-A0A3D5VCY9-F1
#
_entry.id   AF-A0A3D5VCY9-F1
#
_cell.length_a   1.000
_cell.length_b   1.000
_cell.length_c   1.000
_cell.angle_alpha   90.00
_cell.angle_beta   90.00
_cell.angle_gamma   90.00
#
_symmetry.space_group_name_H-M   'P 1'
#
loop_
_entity.id
_entity.type
_entity.pdbx_description
1 polymer ?
#
loop_
_entity_poly.entity_id
_entity_poly.type
_entity_poly.pdbx_seq_one_letter_code
_entity_poly.pdbx_strand_id
1 'polypeptide(L)' 'TMGPASASYQILSQMAAAGMNIARLNFSHGNHQTHLSYLKLIRKLNQEENYNIKIMQDLEGFRIRIGNLPT' A
#
# COMPACT_ATOMS: atom_id res chain seq x y z
N THR A 1 -5.01 -3.03 -1.12
CA THR A 1 -4.27 -2.07 -0.28
C THR A 1 -2.96 -2.70 0.12
N MET A 2 -1.85 -1.98 0.04
CA MET A 2 -0.55 -2.47 0.51
C MET A 2 -0.51 -2.48 2.04
N GLY A 3 0.04 -3.56 2.59
CA GLY A 3 0.30 -3.69 4.02
C GLY A 3 1.35 -4.76 4.30
N PRO A 4 1.64 -5.05 5.58
CA PRO A 4 2.66 -6.02 5.96
C PRO A 4 2.47 -7.40 5.32
N ALA A 5 1.24 -7.88 5.21
CA ALA A 5 0.91 -9.17 4.60
C ALA A 5 1.17 -9.24 3.09
N SER A 6 1.23 -8.09 2.40
CA SER A 6 1.48 -7.99 0.95
C SER A 6 2.82 -7.35 0.62
N ALA A 7 3.72 -7.24 1.62
CA ALA A 7 4.98 -6.50 1.52
C ALA A 7 6.15 -7.31 0.96
N SER A 8 5.90 -8.48 0.36
CA SER A 8 6.91 -9.29 -0.32
C SER A 8 6.72 -9.23 -1.83
N TYR A 9 7.82 -9.35 -2.57
CA TYR A 9 7.80 -9.36 -4.03
C TYR A 9 6.92 -10.50 -4.58
N GLN A 10 7.05 -11.70 -3.99
CA GLN A 10 6.30 -12.89 -4.39
C GLN A 10 4.79 -12.70 -4.24
N ILE A 11 4.33 -12.16 -3.11
CA ILE A 11 2.89 -11.92 -2.90
C ILE A 11 2.41 -10.82 -3.85
N LEU A 12 3.20 -9.75 -4.04
CA LEU A 12 2.81 -8.67 -4.95
C LEU A 12 2.67 -9.16 -6.40
N SER A 13 3.59 -10.02 -6.86
CA SER A 13 3.52 -10.66 -8.19
C SER A 13 2.29 -11.57 -8.31
N GLN A 14 1.98 -12.38 -7.29
CA GLN A 14 0.76 -13.19 -7.27
C GLN A 14 -0.52 -12.34 -7.34
N MET A 15 -0.55 -11.21 -6.61
CA MET A 15 -1.67 -10.28 -6.66
C MET A 15 -1.81 -9.63 -8.05
N ALA A 16 -0.70 -9.26 -8.68
CA ALA A 16 -0.68 -8.72 -10.03
C ALA A 16 -1.21 -9.74 -11.05
N ALA A 17 -0.72 -10.98 -10.98
CA ALA A 17 -1.18 -12.10 -11.81
C ALA A 17 -2.67 -12.42 -11.59
N ALA A 18 -3.16 -12.25 -10.37
CA ALA A 18 -4.58 -12.39 -10.03
C ALA A 18 -5.45 -11.20 -10.49
N GLY A 19 -4.87 -10.17 -11.13
CA GLY A 19 -5.60 -9.06 -11.73
C GLY A 19 -5.56 -7.74 -10.95
N MET A 20 -4.67 -7.56 -9.99
CA MET A 20 -4.51 -6.27 -9.31
C MET A 20 -3.99 -5.19 -10.28
N ASN A 21 -4.71 -4.07 -10.43
CA ASN A 21 -4.27 -2.93 -11.26
C ASN A 21 -3.84 -1.69 -10.46
N ILE A 22 -4.26 -1.55 -9.20
CA ILE A 22 -3.97 -0.38 -8.37
C ILE A 22 -3.48 -0.83 -6.99
N ALA A 23 -2.29 -0.37 -6.61
CA ALA A 23 -1.75 -0.49 -5.27
C ALA A 23 -2.09 0.75 -4.44
N ARG A 24 -3.07 0.61 -3.54
CA ARG A 24 -3.44 1.66 -2.56
C ARG A 24 -2.46 1.71 -1.39
N LEU A 25 -1.87 2.86 -1.11
CA LEU A 25 -1.07 3.16 0.08
C LEU A 25 -1.93 3.99 1.04
N ASN A 26 -2.35 3.39 2.16
CA ASN A 26 -3.17 4.07 3.16
C ASN A 26 -2.27 4.81 4.16
N PHE A 27 -2.31 6.14 4.18
CA PHE A 27 -1.48 6.97 5.05
C PHE A 27 -2.03 7.13 6.48
N SER A 28 -3.21 6.58 6.79
CA SER A 28 -3.66 6.46 8.19
C SER A 28 -2.77 5.51 9.01
N HIS A 29 -1.91 4.73 8.35
CA HIS A 29 -1.02 3.75 8.99
C HIS A 29 0.37 3.76 8.35
N GLY A 30 1.39 3.42 9.14
CA GLY A 30 2.78 3.34 8.67
C GLY A 30 3.50 4.68 8.70
N ASN A 31 4.70 4.71 8.11
CA ASN A 31 5.53 5.90 8.01
C ASN A 31 6.10 6.03 6.59
N HIS A 32 6.77 7.16 6.31
CA HIS A 32 7.37 7.43 5.00
C HIS A 32 8.31 6.31 4.51
N GLN A 33 9.12 5.72 5.42
CA GLN A 33 10.05 4.67 5.06
C GLN A 33 9.32 3.38 4.62
N THR A 34 8.25 3.01 5.33
CA THR A 34 7.40 1.87 4.96
C THR A 34 6.72 2.11 3.61
N HIS A 35 6.15 3.30 3.37
CA HIS A 35 5.53 3.58 2.07
C HIS A 35 6.55 3.64 0.93
N LEU A 36 7.78 4.12 1.20
CA LEU A 36 8.87 4.12 0.23
C LEU A 36 9.28 2.70 -0.16
N SER A 37 9.33 1.75 0.79
CA SER A 37 9.65 0.37 0.46
C SER A 37 8.57 -0.27 -0.41
N TYR A 38 7.28 -0.01 -0.14
CA TYR A 38 6.18 -0.46 -0.99
C TYR A 38 6.25 0.13 -2.39
N LEU A 39 6.51 1.44 -2.50
CA LEU A 39 6.65 2.11 -3.79
C LEU A 39 7.80 1.51 -4.61
N LYS A 40 8.95 1.25 -4.00
CA LYS A 40 10.08 0.58 -4.66
C LYS A 40 9.70 -0.82 -5.14
N LEU A 41 8.99 -1.58 -4.33
CA LEU A 41 8.53 -2.92 -4.67
C LEU A 41 7.59 -2.93 -5.88
N ILE A 42 6.61 -2.03 -5.90
CA ILE A 42 5.64 -1.88 -7.01
C ILE A 42 6.35 -1.47 -8.29
N ARG A 43 7.28 -0.51 -8.22
CA ARG A 43 8.07 -0.08 -9.38
C ARG A 43 8.95 -1.19 -9.92
N LYS A 44 9.59 -1.96 -9.04
CA LYS A 44 10.39 -3.13 -9.40
C LYS A 44 9.53 -4.16 -10.14
N LEU A 45 8.36 -4.51 -9.59
CA LEU A 45 7.44 -5.46 -10.22
C LEU A 45 6.99 -4.99 -11.62
N ASN A 46 6.63 -3.72 -11.76
CA ASN A 46 6.25 -3.16 -13.07
C ASN A 46 7.41 -3.25 -14.09
N GLN A 47 8.65 -3.06 -13.66
CA GLN A 47 9.83 -3.15 -14.53
C GLN A 47 10.16 -4.59 -14.93
N GLU A 48 10.09 -5.53 -13.98
CA GLU A 48 10.54 -6.92 -14.20
C GLU A 48 9.47 -7.78 -14.89
N GLU A 49 8.18 -7.58 -14.58
CA GLU A 49 7.09 -8.43 -15.06
C GLU A 49 6.18 -7.72 -16.09
N ASN A 50 6.58 -6.54 -16.55
CA ASN A 50 5.88 -5.73 -17.57
C ASN A 50 4.41 -5.42 -17.19
N TYR A 51 4.13 -5.31 -15.89
CA TYR A 51 2.85 -4.81 -15.39
C TYR A 51 2.80 -3.28 -15.39
N ASN A 52 1.58 -2.73 -15.33
CA ASN A 52 1.35 -1.29 -15.22
C ASN A 52 0.49 -0.96 -13.99
N ILE A 53 0.86 -1.51 -12.83
CA ILE A 53 0.16 -1.25 -11.57
C ILE A 53 0.33 0.23 -11.20
N LYS A 54 -0.79 0.93 -11.04
CA LYS A 54 -0.81 2.33 -10.58
C LYS A 54 -0.70 2.40 -9.06
N ILE A 55 -0.14 3.49 -8.57
CA ILE A 55 -0.02 3.76 -7.14
C ILE A 55 -1.06 4.80 -6.77
N MET A 56 -1.91 4.50 -5.79
CA MET A 56 -2.88 5.45 -5.24
C MET A 56 -2.49 5.78 -3.81
N GLN A 57 -2.21 7.05 -3.55
CA GLN A 57 -2.01 7.55 -2.19
C GLN A 57 -3.37 7.92 -1.61
N ASP A 58 -3.71 7.32 -0.47
CA ASP A 58 -4.94 7.60 0.27
C ASP A 58 -4.61 8.35 1.56
N LEU A 59 -5.07 9.59 1.64
CA LEU A 59 -4.81 10.50 2.74
C LEU A 59 -5.74 10.20 3.91
N GLU A 60 -5.25 10.36 5.14
CA GLU A 60 -6.05 10.11 6.35
C GLU A 60 -7.28 11.03 6.46
N GLY A 61 -7.16 12.26 5.95
CA GLY A 61 -8.22 13.26 6.00
C GLY A 61 -8.47 13.82 7.40
N PHE A 62 -9.44 14.74 7.50
CA PHE A 62 -9.88 15.28 8.78
C PHE A 62 -10.73 14.26 9.54
N ARG A 63 -10.51 14.15 10.85
CA ARG A 63 -11.30 13.27 11.71
C ARG A 63 -11.53 13.89 13.08
N ILE A 64 -12.74 13.71 13.62
CA ILE A 64 -13.06 14.00 15.01
C ILE A 64 -12.91 12.68 15.79
N ARG A 65 -12.11 12.68 16.85
CA ARG A 65 -11.95 11.53 17.75
C ARG A 65 -12.46 11.88 19.13
N ILE A 66 -13.35 11.05 19.66
CA ILE A 66 -13.74 11.10 21.07
C ILE A 66 -12.59 10.46 21.86
N GLY A 67 -12.18 11.11 22.94
CA GLY A 67 -11.17 10.59 23.85
C GLY A 67 -11.69 9.43 24.71
N ASN A 68 -10.99 9.14 25.79
CA ASN A 68 -11.46 8.13 26.74
C ASN A 68 -12.76 8.62 27.38
N LEU A 69 -13.78 7.76 27.37
CA LEU A 69 -15.01 8.01 28.14
C LEU A 69 -14.75 7.65 29.61
N PRO A 70 -15.25 8.45 30.56
CA PRO A 70 -15.21 8.07 31.97
C PRO A 70 -16.00 6.76 32.15
N THR A 71 -15.41 5.82 32.88
CA THR A 71 -16.08 4.61 33.40
C THR A 71 -17.05 4.97 34.51
#